data_AF-A0A3P7TIJ9-F1
#
_entry.id   AF-A0A3P7TIJ9-F1
#
_cell.length_a   1.000
_cell.length_b   1.000
_cell.length_c   1.000
_cell.angle_alpha   90.00
_cell.angle_beta   90.00
_cell.angle_gamma   90.00
#
_symmetry.space_group_name_H-M   'P 1'
#
loop_
_entity.id
_entity.type
_entity.pdbx_description
1 polymer ?
#
loop_
_entity_poly.entity_id
_entity_poly.type
_entity_poly.pdbx_seq_one_letter_code
_entity_poly.pdbx_strand_id
1 'polypeptide(L)'
;MLQSDASWLAWSEWSTCSDDCGSCGVHMRTRTCLTTNAQCVCEGQSTLIEYCNLEICRYPRSTCCYNLKVTSHNGIFACLGSNSSAGVLSRP
;
A
#
# COMPACT_ATOMS: atom_id res chain seq x y z
N MET A 1 5.50 33.60 -4.18
CA MET A 1 4.97 32.22 -4.17
C MET A 1 5.99 31.38 -4.92
N LEU A 2 6.86 30.65 -4.23
CA LEU A 2 7.83 29.76 -4.86
C LEU A 2 7.06 28.51 -5.29
N GLN A 3 6.70 28.45 -6.57
CA GLN A 3 6.17 27.23 -7.16
C GLN A 3 7.30 26.21 -7.13
N SER A 4 7.16 25.17 -6.33
CA SER A 4 8.09 24.04 -6.33
C SER A 4 8.19 23.49 -7.75
N ASP A 5 9.35 23.63 -8.37
CA ASP A 5 9.68 23.11 -9.71
C ASP A 5 9.88 21.57 -9.70
N ALA A 6 9.26 20.91 -8.72
CA ALA A 6 9.24 19.48 -8.52
C ALA A 6 7.78 19.03 -8.33
N SER A 7 7.28 18.21 -9.25
CA SER A 7 5.93 17.68 -9.22
C SER A 7 5.94 16.17 -9.32
N TRP A 8 5.09 15.52 -8.52
CA TRP A 8 4.87 14.09 -8.68
C TRP A 8 4.04 13.83 -9.92
N LEU A 9 4.51 12.91 -10.75
CA LEU A 9 3.64 12.27 -11.73
C LEU A 9 2.53 11.48 -11.03
N ALA A 10 1.48 11.18 -11.79
CA ALA A 10 0.46 10.25 -11.37
C ALA A 10 1.11 8.95 -10.90
N TRP A 11 0.54 8.35 -9.87
CA TRP A 11 0.93 7.01 -9.47
C TRP A 11 0.74 6.05 -10.64
N SER A 12 1.67 5.12 -10.80
CA SER A 12 1.45 3.95 -11.64
C SER A 12 0.32 3.09 -11.09
N GLU A 13 -0.20 2.23 -11.96
CA GLU A 13 -1.12 1.18 -11.57
C GLU A 13 -0.49 0.29 -10.49
N TRP A 14 -1.34 -0.19 -9.59
CA TRP A 14 -0.91 -1.15 -8.59
C TRP A 14 -0.43 -2.44 -9.25
N SER A 15 0.65 -3.03 -8.72
CA SER A 15 1.06 -4.36 -9.11
C SER A 15 -0.02 -5.38 -8.77
N THR A 16 -0.02 -6.49 -9.50
CA THR A 16 -0.85 -7.63 -9.13
C THR A 16 -0.51 -8.10 -7.72
N CYS A 17 -1.54 -8.42 -6.94
CA CYS A 17 -1.33 -9.04 -5.64
C CYS A 17 -0.77 -10.46 -5.82
N SER A 18 0.08 -10.92 -4.91
CA SER A 18 0.56 -12.31 -4.90
C SER A 18 -0.48 -13.31 -4.39
N ASP A 19 -1.53 -12.84 -3.70
CA ASP A 19 -2.56 -13.68 -3.10
C ASP A 19 -3.92 -12.99 -3.14
N ASP A 20 -4.99 -13.77 -3.22
CA ASP A 20 -6.36 -13.26 -3.39
C ASP A 20 -7.18 -13.17 -2.08
N CYS A 21 -6.58 -13.48 -0.92
CA CYS A 21 -7.25 -13.35 0.39
C CYS A 21 -6.25 -13.28 1.56
N GLY A 22 -6.79 -13.01 2.74
CA GLY A 22 -6.14 -13.11 4.04
C GLY A 22 -5.09 -12.05 4.32
N SER A 23 -5.02 -10.99 3.50
CA SER A 23 -3.90 -10.05 3.48
C SER A 23 -2.54 -10.77 3.38
N CYS A 24 -2.50 -11.87 2.62
CA CYS A 24 -1.31 -12.70 2.45
C CYS A 24 -0.33 -12.14 1.41
N GLY A 25 -0.79 -11.22 0.57
CA GLY A 25 0.02 -10.58 -0.45
C GLY A 25 0.15 -9.08 -0.25
N VAL A 26 1.10 -8.50 -0.96
CA VAL A 26 1.28 -7.06 -1.08
C VAL A 26 1.26 -6.64 -2.53
N HIS A 27 0.81 -5.42 -2.78
CA HIS A 27 0.87 -4.76 -4.07
C HIS A 27 1.69 -3.48 -3.94
N MET A 28 2.38 -3.13 -5.01
CA MET A 28 3.29 -2.00 -5.06
C MET A 28 2.88 -1.06 -6.19
N ARG A 29 2.98 0.24 -5.94
CA ARG A 29 2.93 1.25 -6.99
C ARG A 29 4.08 2.23 -6.83
N THR A 30 4.50 2.81 -7.93
CA THR A 30 5.55 3.82 -7.97
C THR A 30 5.06 5.10 -8.63
N ARG A 31 5.68 6.22 -8.30
CA ARG A 31 5.50 7.50 -8.98
C ARG A 31 6.86 8.12 -9.24
N THR A 32 6.95 8.87 -10.32
CA THR A 32 8.19 9.54 -10.71
C THR A 32 8.12 11.01 -10.36
N CYS A 33 9.17 11.54 -9.75
CA CYS A 33 9.31 12.96 -9.46
C CYS A 33 9.85 13.67 -10.72
N LEU A 34 9.05 14.57 -11.30
CA LEU A 34 9.52 15.49 -12.33
C LEU A 34 10.10 16.71 -11.65
N THR A 35 11.42 16.88 -11.75
CA THR A 35 12.12 18.06 -11.26
C THR A 35 13.00 18.64 -12.36
N THR A 36 12.95 19.96 -12.53
CA THR A 36 13.80 20.68 -13.49
C THR A 36 15.16 21.07 -12.88
N ASN A 37 15.27 21.02 -11.55
CA ASN A 37 16.47 21.39 -10.80
C ASN A 37 16.92 20.24 -9.89
N ALA A 38 18.20 19.89 -9.95
CA ALA A 38 18.79 18.85 -9.09
C ALA A 38 18.68 19.17 -7.58
N GLN A 39 18.38 20.42 -7.21
CA GLN A 39 18.19 20.88 -5.85
C GLN A 39 16.74 20.79 -5.35
N CYS A 40 15.77 20.54 -6.23
CA CYS A 40 14.36 20.37 -5.85
C CYS A 40 14.01 18.88 -5.79
N VAL A 41 13.66 18.40 -4.60
CA VAL A 41 13.25 17.01 -4.34
C VAL A 41 11.75 16.99 -4.06
N CYS A 42 11.01 16.06 -4.67
CA CYS A 42 9.60 15.90 -4.35
C CYS A 42 9.42 15.33 -2.94
N GLU A 43 8.57 15.96 -2.13
CA GLU A 43 8.29 15.49 -0.78
C GLU A 43 7.42 14.22 -0.78
N GLY A 44 7.84 13.23 0.02
CA GLY A 44 7.16 11.94 0.18
C GLY A 44 7.80 10.79 -0.59
N GLN A 45 7.16 9.62 -0.55
CA GLN A 45 7.75 8.39 -1.08
C GLN A 45 7.53 8.25 -2.59
N SER A 46 8.53 7.72 -3.30
CA SER A 46 8.42 7.36 -4.72
C SER A 46 7.78 5.99 -4.94
N THR A 47 7.76 5.15 -3.91
CA THR A 47 7.22 3.78 -3.94
C THR A 47 6.30 3.59 -2.75
N LEU A 48 5.14 3.00 -2.98
CA LEU A 48 4.17 2.64 -1.96
C LEU A 48 3.90 1.14 -2.05
N ILE A 49 3.89 0.48 -0.90
CA ILE A 49 3.58 -0.95 -0.78
C ILE A 49 2.43 -1.08 0.21
N GLU A 50 1.38 -1.81 -0.16
CA GLU A 50 0.20 -2.03 0.67
C GLU A 50 -0.19 -3.52 0.68
N TYR A 51 -0.85 -3.97 1.75
CA TYR A 51 -1.50 -5.28 1.75
C TYR A 51 -2.73 -5.27 0.85
N CYS A 52 -2.84 -6.28 -0.01
CA CYS A 52 -3.97 -6.47 -0.91
C CYS A 52 -4.86 -7.63 -0.45
N ASN A 53 -6.08 -7.64 -0.98
CA ASN A 53 -7.06 -8.71 -0.75
C ASN A 53 -7.27 -8.98 0.74
N LEU A 54 -7.77 -7.93 1.40
CA LEU A 54 -7.92 -7.88 2.85
C LEU A 54 -9.00 -8.83 3.37
N GLU A 55 -9.87 -9.35 2.50
CA GLU A 55 -10.92 -10.30 2.87
C GLU A 55 -10.33 -11.56 3.47
N ILE A 56 -11.01 -12.15 4.45
CA ILE A 56 -10.54 -13.39 5.07
C ILE A 56 -10.41 -14.55 4.07
N CYS A 57 -9.33 -15.33 4.19
CA CYS A 57 -9.28 -16.62 3.53
C CYS A 57 -10.20 -17.63 4.23
N ARG A 58 -10.79 -18.53 3.45
CA ARG A 58 -11.55 -19.68 3.96
C ARG A 58 -10.63 -20.90 4.12
N TYR A 59 -11.05 -21.84 4.96
CA TYR A 59 -10.40 -23.16 5.11
C TYR A 59 -10.22 -23.83 3.73
N PRO A 60 -9.07 -24.50 3.44
CA PRO A 60 -8.02 -24.97 4.34
C PRO A 60 -6.87 -23.98 4.61
N ARG A 61 -6.92 -22.75 4.09
CA ARG A 61 -5.87 -21.76 4.30
C ARG A 61 -6.03 -21.04 5.64
N SER A 62 -4.94 -20.48 6.16
CA SER A 62 -4.98 -19.56 7.30
C SER A 62 -5.86 -18.36 6.98
N THR A 63 -6.76 -18.00 7.89
CA THR A 63 -7.75 -16.92 7.71
C THR A 63 -7.09 -15.57 7.42
N CYS A 64 -6.03 -15.25 8.17
CA CYS A 64 -5.16 -14.10 7.96
C CYS A 64 -3.71 -14.55 7.95
N CYS A 65 -2.88 -13.89 7.14
CA CYS A 65 -1.44 -14.08 7.11
C CYS A 65 -0.70 -13.08 8.00
N TYR A 66 0.58 -13.39 8.26
CA TYR A 66 1.45 -12.60 9.12
C TYR A 66 0.88 -12.46 10.54
N ASN A 67 0.96 -11.26 11.14
CA ASN A 67 0.41 -10.96 12.47
C ASN A 67 -0.91 -10.19 12.38
N LEU A 68 -1.64 -10.31 11.27
CA LEU A 68 -2.89 -9.61 11.06
C LEU A 68 -4.04 -10.35 11.75
N LYS A 69 -5.00 -9.59 12.27
CA LYS A 69 -6.16 -10.13 12.98
C LYS A 69 -7.42 -9.86 12.18
N VAL A 70 -8.36 -10.79 12.29
CA VAL A 70 -9.71 -10.61 11.74
C VAL A 70 -10.36 -9.44 12.47
N THR A 71 -10.69 -8.40 11.71
CA THR A 71 -11.30 -7.17 12.18
C THR A 71 -12.50 -6.86 11.29
N SER A 72 -13.55 -6.27 11.86
CA SER A 72 -14.68 -5.79 11.06
C SER A 72 -14.32 -4.44 10.45
N HIS A 73 -14.32 -4.35 9.12
CA HIS A 73 -14.05 -3.12 8.37
C HIS A 73 -15.04 -3.00 7.22
N ASN A 74 -15.76 -1.88 7.12
CA ASN A 74 -16.78 -1.65 6.07
C ASN A 74 -17.83 -2.77 5.92
N GLY A 75 -18.21 -3.42 7.03
CA GLY A 75 -19.22 -4.48 7.03
C GLY A 75 -18.72 -5.85 6.56
N ILE A 76 -17.42 -5.99 6.28
CA ILE A 76 -16.77 -7.26 5.97
C ILE A 76 -15.76 -7.65 7.06
N PHE A 77 -15.47 -8.94 7.17
CA PHE A 77 -14.34 -9.43 7.95
C PHE A 77 -13.08 -9.30 7.12
N ALA A 78 -12.17 -8.43 7.57
CA ALA A 78 -10.91 -8.14 6.92
C ALA A 78 -9.72 -8.44 7.85
N CYS A 79 -8.58 -8.78 7.27
CA CYS A 79 -7.34 -9.04 7.97
C CYS A 79 -6.53 -7.73 8.09
N LEU A 80 -6.59 -7.10 9.26
CA LEU A 80 -5.94 -5.81 9.53
C LEU A 80 -5.05 -5.90 10.77
N GLY A 81 -4.01 -5.06 10.82
CA GLY A 81 -3.12 -4.91 11.97
C GLY A 81 -3.65 -3.88 12.97
N SER A 82 -3.17 -3.97 14.20
CA SER A 82 -3.54 -3.06 15.31
C SER A 82 -3.11 -1.60 15.11
N ASN A 83 -2.41 -1.27 14.03
CA ASN A 83 -1.90 0.07 13.74
C ASN A 83 -2.17 0.55 12.30
N SER A 84 -3.11 -0.09 11.60
CA SER A 84 -3.23 0.08 10.14
C SER A 84 -4.62 0.57 9.74
N SER A 85 -4.75 1.87 9.56
CA SER A 85 -5.42 2.37 8.35
C SER A 85 -4.61 1.81 7.16
N ALA A 86 -5.14 0.75 6.54
CA ALA A 86 -4.66 0.17 5.28
C ALA A 86 -3.14 0.06 5.15
N GLY A 87 -2.50 -0.82 5.94
CA GLY A 87 -1.37 -1.63 5.50
C GLY A 87 -0.19 -1.02 4.73
N VAL A 88 0.09 0.29 4.82
CA VAL A 88 1.20 0.89 4.08
C VAL A 88 2.52 0.44 4.70
N LEU A 89 3.21 -0.48 4.02
CA LEU A 89 4.60 -0.80 4.30
C LEU A 89 5.46 0.27 3.62
N SER A 90 5.57 1.42 4.26
CA SER A 90 6.48 2.48 3.84
C SER A 90 7.91 1.97 4.03
N ARG A 91 8.59 1.60 2.93
CA ARG A 91 10.05 1.39 2.95
C ARG A 91 10.73 2.76 3.21
N PRO A 92 11.74 2.83 4.10
CA PRO A 92 12.48 4.07 4.34
C PRO A 92 13.19 4.56 3.08
#